data_AF-A0A8C8JN58-F1
#
_entry.id   AF-A0A8C8JN58-F1
#
_cell.length_a   1.000
_cell.length_b   1.000
_cell.length_c   1.000
_cell.angle_alpha   90.00
_cell.angle_beta   90.00
_cell.angle_gamma   90.00
#
_symmetry.space_group_name_H-M   'P 1'
#
loop_
_entity.id
_entity.type
_entity.pdbx_description
1 polymer ?
#
loop_
_entity_poly.entity_id
_entity_poly.type
_entity_poly.pdbx_seq_one_letter_code
_entity_poly.pdbx_strand_id
1 'polypeptide(L)'
;MPNLPNSYVQVNILVLYATHCFSPKCIFSVSHYQLFPKSLGQVILKFSVSELHISFTQGYWRTMQWGQPFLLSPPVTDQRFLRSAVLPREIVCTENLTPWKKLLPCGAKTGLAVLMNSEKFFHSSFYSQALHITPVCQVRCMYIQSSDVSWELRQTLNVVFDLHSSGQEWSLFKMFSRTLLLTEACPLAFSSKVYVDVTDNPQVSNLTFELSLATPLLSQAVVLEDRRTYSVYDLTNQATFGQTRSLNMLLRWRAAENMLRPLLHGERYVAGYGLQKGEIHTLVYNHHTYRAFPVLLLDTVPWYLRLYIHTLTAPASVATTNPVSYIHYQPSKDRLQPHLLEMLVQLPPNSVTEVTVQFERALLKWTEYTPDPNHGFYVGSSVISALMHSVVAMDTNSTQERRFSAESSYFMWVYTEPLLVNLPTPDFSMPYNVICLTCTVMAVGYGSLYKLLTRTFQVEELGIRPFQCLLRRKQSIFCRFQWGEFTARRGSRSQQAVIYL
;
A
#
# COMPACT_ATOMS: atom_id res chain seq x y z
N MET A 1 19.26 11.16 -5.31
CA MET A 1 18.33 12.29 -5.21
C MET A 1 18.12 12.84 -6.61
N PRO A 2 17.27 12.23 -7.46
CA PRO A 2 16.84 12.91 -8.68
C PRO A 2 16.15 14.23 -8.32
N ASN A 3 16.36 15.26 -9.15
CA ASN A 3 15.62 16.52 -9.10
C ASN A 3 14.12 16.27 -9.02
N LEU A 4 13.58 16.53 -7.85
CA LEU A 4 12.17 16.66 -7.61
C LEU A 4 11.78 18.14 -7.73
N PRO A 5 10.52 18.47 -8.09
CA PRO A 5 10.03 19.84 -8.10
C PRO A 5 10.36 20.52 -6.79
N ASN A 6 10.60 21.83 -6.87
CA ASN A 6 11.26 22.76 -5.93
C ASN A 6 10.86 22.73 -4.43
N SER A 7 10.19 21.68 -3.94
CA SER A 7 9.92 21.40 -2.54
C SER A 7 9.97 19.91 -2.15
N TYR A 8 10.21 18.93 -3.03
CA TYR A 8 10.20 17.52 -2.59
C TYR A 8 11.60 16.93 -2.43
N VAL A 9 11.77 16.02 -1.47
CA VAL A 9 13.00 15.26 -1.27
C VAL A 9 12.68 13.78 -1.15
N GLN A 10 13.25 12.97 -2.04
CA GLN A 10 13.12 11.52 -2.03
C GLN A 10 14.30 10.90 -1.28
N VAL A 11 14.01 10.21 -0.19
CA VAL A 11 14.99 9.40 0.52
C VAL A 11 14.70 7.92 0.29
N ASN A 12 15.73 7.22 -0.20
CA ASN A 12 15.72 5.76 -0.32
C ASN A 12 16.74 5.17 0.66
N ILE A 13 16.28 4.31 1.55
CA ILE A 13 17.13 3.49 2.41
C ILE A 13 17.08 2.06 1.88
N LEU A 14 18.25 1.53 1.53
CA LEU A 14 18.43 0.16 1.08
C LEU A 14 19.29 -0.56 2.11
N VAL A 15 18.80 -1.68 2.62
CA VAL A 15 19.56 -2.58 3.48
C VAL A 15 19.62 -3.94 2.81
N LEU A 16 20.83 -4.39 2.52
CA LEU A 16 21.11 -5.69 1.93
C LEU A 16 21.88 -6.52 2.93
N TYR A 17 21.43 -7.74 3.18
CA TYR A 17 22.23 -8.70 3.91
C TYR A 17 21.94 -10.12 3.40
N ALA A 18 23.02 -10.88 3.22
CA ALA A 18 22.96 -12.27 2.83
C ALA A 18 23.24 -13.14 4.05
N THR A 19 22.49 -14.22 4.19
CA THR A 19 22.80 -15.24 5.20
C THR A 19 23.79 -16.23 4.59
N HIS A 20 24.93 -16.46 5.25
CA HIS A 20 25.91 -17.50 4.87
C HIS A 20 25.39 -18.93 5.09
N CYS A 21 24.08 -19.13 5.20
CA CYS A 21 23.50 -20.44 5.40
C CYS A 21 23.31 -21.10 4.03
N PHE A 22 24.27 -21.94 3.64
CA PHE A 22 24.41 -22.56 2.32
C PHE A 22 23.39 -23.66 2.02
N SER A 23 22.35 -23.87 2.83
CA SER A 23 21.26 -24.77 2.44
C SER A 23 19.95 -24.45 3.16
N PRO A 24 18.79 -24.79 2.57
CA PRO A 24 17.49 -24.73 3.25
C PRO A 24 17.41 -25.65 4.47
N LYS A 25 18.33 -26.61 4.66
CA LYS A 25 18.45 -27.39 5.92
C LYS A 25 19.24 -26.64 6.98
N CYS A 26 20.17 -25.77 6.59
CA CYS A 26 21.09 -25.09 7.50
C CYS A 26 20.41 -23.94 8.28
N ILE A 27 19.48 -23.20 7.65
CA ILE A 27 18.63 -22.19 8.33
C ILE A 27 17.87 -22.80 9.53
N PHE A 28 17.61 -24.11 9.47
CA PHE A 28 16.75 -24.82 10.42
C PHE A 28 17.50 -25.83 11.30
N SER A 29 18.77 -26.18 10.96
CA SER A 29 19.64 -27.06 11.76
C SER A 29 20.39 -26.31 12.86
N VAL A 30 20.61 -25.00 12.68
CA VAL A 30 21.16 -24.14 13.72
C VAL A 30 20.15 -23.03 13.97
N SER A 31 19.73 -22.89 15.21
CA SER A 31 18.73 -21.97 15.73
C SER A 31 19.11 -20.48 15.61
N HIS A 32 19.57 -20.02 14.45
CA HIS A 32 19.91 -18.62 14.17
C HIS A 32 18.76 -17.88 13.46
N TYR A 33 17.59 -17.85 14.10
CA TYR A 33 16.47 -16.96 13.71
C TYR A 33 16.67 -15.51 14.15
N GLN A 34 17.90 -15.14 14.56
CA GLN A 34 18.21 -13.76 14.96
C GLN A 34 18.32 -12.81 13.76
N LEU A 35 18.68 -13.31 12.58
CA LEU A 35 18.90 -12.49 11.38
C LEU A 35 17.86 -12.74 10.27
N PHE A 36 17.24 -13.92 10.24
CA PHE A 36 16.19 -14.25 9.26
C PHE A 36 14.90 -14.69 9.96
N PRO A 37 13.74 -14.08 9.64
CA PRO A 37 12.49 -14.36 10.33
C PRO A 37 11.94 -15.75 10.00
N LYS A 38 11.66 -16.54 11.05
CA LYS A 38 11.08 -17.89 10.95
C LYS A 38 9.80 -17.94 10.12
N SER A 39 8.93 -16.93 10.25
CA SER A 39 7.65 -16.85 9.55
C SER A 39 7.83 -16.83 8.03
N LEU A 40 8.79 -16.03 7.51
CA LEU A 40 9.07 -15.99 6.08
C LEU A 40 9.71 -17.29 5.60
N GLY A 41 10.62 -17.88 6.39
CA GLY A 41 11.23 -19.16 6.06
C GLY A 41 10.22 -20.31 5.95
N GLN A 42 9.23 -20.37 6.83
CA GLN A 42 8.16 -21.37 6.77
C GLN A 42 7.31 -21.24 5.51
N VAL A 43 6.99 -20.01 5.10
CA VAL A 43 6.22 -19.74 3.86
C VAL A 43 7.03 -20.17 2.64
N ILE A 44 8.29 -19.76 2.55
CA ILE A 44 9.17 -20.09 1.42
C ILE A 44 9.29 -21.61 1.25
N LEU A 45 9.52 -22.35 2.34
CA LEU A 45 9.61 -23.81 2.29
C LEU A 45 8.29 -24.48 1.93
N LYS A 46 7.19 -24.10 2.60
CA LYS A 46 5.89 -24.74 2.43
C LYS A 46 5.36 -24.62 1.00
N PHE A 47 5.61 -23.49 0.36
CA PHE A 47 5.12 -23.21 -0.99
C PHE A 47 6.21 -23.29 -2.07
N SER A 48 7.43 -23.70 -1.72
CA SER A 48 8.58 -23.78 -2.64
C SER A 48 8.80 -22.48 -3.44
N VAL A 49 8.73 -21.36 -2.73
CA VAL A 49 8.85 -20.03 -3.34
C VAL A 49 10.30 -19.79 -3.77
N SER A 50 10.52 -19.51 -5.04
CA SER A 50 11.85 -19.15 -5.55
C SER A 50 12.23 -17.73 -5.14
N GLU A 51 11.30 -16.79 -5.25
CA GLU A 51 11.51 -15.37 -4.96
C GLU A 51 10.25 -14.79 -4.31
N LEU A 52 10.43 -13.97 -3.27
CA LEU A 52 9.31 -13.35 -2.54
C LEU A 52 9.52 -11.85 -2.45
N HIS A 53 8.59 -11.08 -3.03
CA HIS A 53 8.52 -9.63 -2.90
C HIS A 53 7.24 -9.23 -2.18
N ILE A 54 7.37 -8.45 -1.10
CA ILE A 54 6.25 -7.91 -0.33
C ILE A 54 6.50 -6.42 -0.15
N SER A 55 5.54 -5.59 -0.55
CA SER A 55 5.61 -4.13 -0.37
C SER A 55 4.33 -3.58 0.23
N PHE A 56 4.49 -2.63 1.15
CA PHE A 56 3.41 -1.85 1.74
C PHE A 56 3.63 -0.39 1.36
N THR A 57 2.60 0.25 0.83
CA THR A 57 2.69 1.62 0.29
C THR A 57 1.57 2.49 0.86
N GLN A 58 1.91 3.72 1.19
CA GLN A 58 0.99 4.78 1.55
C GLN A 58 1.17 5.93 0.54
N GLY A 59 0.06 6.36 -0.02
CA GLY A 59 0.05 7.27 -1.17
C GLY A 59 0.35 6.56 -2.49
N TYR A 60 0.35 7.32 -3.57
CA TYR A 60 0.67 6.84 -4.92
C TYR A 60 1.92 7.54 -5.42
N TRP A 61 2.71 6.83 -6.24
CA TRP A 61 3.91 7.40 -6.84
C TRP A 61 3.53 8.39 -7.94
N ARG A 62 3.87 9.67 -7.76
CA ARG A 62 3.59 10.71 -8.76
C ARG A 62 4.73 10.81 -9.76
N THR A 63 4.79 9.91 -10.74
CA THR A 63 5.93 9.82 -11.69
C THR A 63 6.22 11.15 -12.42
N MET A 64 5.19 11.92 -12.78
CA MET A 64 5.36 13.21 -13.45
C MET A 64 5.96 14.30 -12.56
N GLN A 65 5.78 14.19 -11.24
CA GLN A 65 6.38 15.09 -10.26
C GLN A 65 7.73 14.53 -9.80
N TRP A 66 7.82 13.25 -9.48
CA TRP A 66 8.97 12.67 -8.79
C TRP A 66 9.98 11.96 -9.68
N GLY A 67 9.69 11.85 -10.98
CA GLY A 67 10.48 11.07 -11.92
C GLY A 67 10.29 9.57 -11.73
N GLN A 68 11.19 8.80 -12.34
CA GLN A 68 11.23 7.34 -12.20
C GLN A 68 11.64 6.94 -10.77
N PRO A 69 10.99 5.94 -10.15
CA PRO A 69 11.41 5.44 -8.86
C PRO A 69 12.84 4.89 -8.95
N PHE A 70 13.69 5.29 -8.00
CA PHE A 70 15.11 4.89 -7.95
C PHE A 70 15.32 3.39 -7.74
N LEU A 71 14.36 2.73 -7.09
CA LEU A 71 14.36 1.29 -6.91
C LEU A 71 13.71 0.64 -8.12
N LEU A 72 14.56 0.25 -9.06
CA LEU A 72 14.22 -0.67 -10.14
C LEU A 72 13.71 -1.99 -9.56
N SER A 73 12.82 -2.67 -10.28
CA SER A 73 12.34 -3.97 -9.84
C SER A 73 13.55 -4.90 -9.66
N PRO A 74 13.50 -5.79 -8.66
CA PRO A 74 14.61 -6.69 -8.43
C PRO A 74 14.93 -7.50 -9.70
N PRO A 75 16.20 -7.83 -9.94
CA PRO A 75 16.61 -8.63 -11.09
C PRO A 75 15.99 -10.03 -10.96
N VAL A 76 14.79 -10.21 -11.49
CA VAL A 76 14.06 -11.48 -11.42
C VAL A 76 14.81 -12.49 -12.27
N THR A 77 15.25 -13.58 -11.64
CA THR A 77 16.16 -14.57 -12.25
C THR A 77 15.45 -15.61 -13.12
N ASP A 78 14.13 -15.81 -12.97
CA ASP A 78 13.30 -16.60 -13.89
C ASP A 78 11.80 -16.24 -13.71
N GLN A 79 11.17 -15.66 -14.73
CA GLN A 79 9.82 -15.03 -14.65
C GLN A 79 8.66 -15.94 -15.05
N ARG A 80 8.89 -17.24 -15.28
CA ARG A 80 7.89 -18.14 -15.90
C ARG A 80 6.62 -18.34 -15.07
N PHE A 81 6.64 -18.02 -13.76
CA PHE A 81 5.50 -18.22 -12.84
C PHE A 81 5.39 -17.11 -11.78
N LEU A 82 5.34 -15.84 -12.19
CA LEU A 82 5.07 -14.74 -11.26
C LEU A 82 3.62 -14.80 -10.76
N ARG A 83 3.43 -14.76 -9.43
CA ARG A 83 2.11 -14.60 -8.82
C ARG A 83 2.04 -13.25 -8.13
N SER A 84 1.13 -12.39 -8.59
CA SER A 84 0.91 -11.07 -8.01
C SER A 84 -0.42 -11.02 -7.27
N ALA A 85 -0.44 -10.29 -6.15
CA ALA A 85 -1.64 -10.00 -5.39
C ALA A 85 -1.54 -8.58 -4.83
N VAL A 86 -2.66 -7.85 -4.85
CA VAL A 86 -2.73 -6.46 -4.39
C VAL A 86 -3.90 -6.30 -3.43
N LEU A 87 -3.65 -5.65 -2.28
CA LEU A 87 -4.65 -5.30 -1.29
C LEU A 87 -4.74 -3.77 -1.18
N PRO A 88 -5.56 -3.11 -2.01
CA PRO A 88 -5.53 -1.65 -2.13
C PRO A 88 -6.08 -0.90 -0.91
N ARG A 89 -6.77 -1.59 0.01
CA ARG A 89 -7.31 -1.01 1.24
C ARG A 89 -6.35 -1.03 2.42
N GLU A 90 -5.26 -1.81 2.32
CA GLU A 90 -4.33 -1.95 3.42
C GLU A 90 -3.26 -0.86 3.34
N ILE A 91 -3.42 0.17 4.17
CA ILE A 91 -2.45 1.26 4.28
C ILE A 91 -1.27 0.85 5.16
N VAL A 92 -0.12 1.52 5.00
CA VAL A 92 0.98 1.31 5.93
C VAL A 92 0.66 1.96 7.27
N CYS A 93 0.77 1.18 8.35
CA CYS A 93 0.58 1.65 9.72
C CYS A 93 1.90 1.55 10.52
N THR A 94 1.95 2.22 11.68
CA THR A 94 3.10 2.15 12.62
C THR A 94 3.39 0.71 13.07
N GLU A 95 2.35 -0.13 13.12
CA GLU A 95 2.42 -1.56 13.42
C GLU A 95 3.17 -2.37 12.37
N ASN A 96 3.29 -1.87 11.13
CA ASN A 96 4.04 -2.53 10.05
C ASN A 96 5.52 -2.13 10.06
N LEU A 97 5.85 -0.90 10.48
CA LEU A 97 7.23 -0.41 10.53
C LEU A 97 8.04 -1.05 11.66
N THR A 98 7.42 -1.25 12.82
CA THR A 98 8.07 -1.89 13.98
C THR A 98 8.62 -3.30 13.67
N PRO A 99 7.82 -4.26 13.13
CA PRO A 99 8.33 -5.57 12.77
C PRO A 99 9.32 -5.51 11.61
N TRP A 100 9.13 -4.61 10.64
CA TRP A 100 10.08 -4.41 9.54
C TRP A 100 11.47 -4.00 10.06
N LYS A 101 11.53 -3.07 11.03
CA LYS A 101 12.77 -2.66 11.71
C LYS A 101 13.40 -3.76 12.55
N LYS A 102 12.60 -4.68 13.11
CA LYS A 102 13.11 -5.82 13.89
C LYS A 102 13.88 -6.82 13.02
N LEU A 103 13.67 -6.81 11.70
CA LEU A 103 14.41 -7.65 10.76
C LEU A 103 15.82 -7.12 10.48
N LEU A 104 16.10 -5.84 10.79
CA LEU A 104 17.41 -5.26 10.57
C LEU A 104 18.46 -5.94 11.47
N PRO A 105 19.68 -6.24 10.97
CA PRO A 105 20.70 -6.96 11.73
C PRO A 105 21.06 -6.34 13.08
N CYS A 106 21.11 -5.00 13.17
CA CYS A 106 21.36 -4.27 14.41
C CYS A 106 20.08 -3.63 15.01
N GLY A 107 18.90 -4.00 14.51
CA GLY A 107 17.62 -3.42 14.88
C GLY A 107 17.52 -1.91 14.62
N ALA A 108 16.66 -1.22 15.39
CA ALA A 108 16.39 0.22 15.23
C ALA A 108 17.31 1.14 16.07
N LYS A 109 18.27 0.58 16.80
CA LYS A 109 19.08 1.32 17.79
C LYS A 109 20.37 1.91 17.22
N THR A 110 20.79 1.44 16.05
CA THR A 110 22.08 1.79 15.45
C THR A 110 21.95 1.88 13.93
N GLY A 111 22.77 2.73 13.32
CA GLY A 111 22.99 2.90 11.90
C GLY A 111 21.94 3.82 11.28
N LEU A 112 21.74 3.67 9.98
CA LEU A 112 20.67 4.35 9.25
C LEU A 112 19.27 4.04 9.82
N ALA A 113 19.12 2.93 10.56
CA ALA A 113 17.89 2.57 11.24
C ALA A 113 17.47 3.60 12.31
N VAL A 114 18.41 4.35 12.90
CA VAL A 114 18.12 5.37 13.92
C VAL A 114 17.29 6.53 13.33
N LEU A 115 17.54 6.87 12.06
CA LEU A 115 16.79 7.91 11.35
C LEU A 115 15.32 7.53 11.13
N MET A 116 14.98 6.25 11.20
CA MET A 116 13.63 5.79 10.90
C MET A 116 12.67 6.16 12.04
N ASN A 117 12.16 7.38 12.05
CA ASN A 117 11.12 7.81 12.98
C ASN A 117 9.74 7.67 12.32
N SER A 118 8.79 7.01 13.00
CA SER A 118 7.44 6.78 12.46
C SER A 118 6.71 8.09 12.20
N GLU A 119 6.76 9.04 13.13
CA GLU A 119 5.97 10.27 13.07
C GLU A 119 6.21 11.04 11.76
N LYS A 120 7.49 11.22 11.38
CA LYS A 120 7.85 11.93 10.14
C LYS A 120 7.52 11.16 8.88
N PHE A 121 7.55 9.83 8.91
CA PHE A 121 7.22 9.00 7.74
C PHE A 121 5.74 9.00 7.41
N PHE A 122 4.85 8.98 8.40
CA PHE A 122 3.41 8.98 8.13
C PHE A 122 2.86 10.35 7.70
N HIS A 123 3.64 11.42 7.89
CA HIS A 123 3.35 12.77 7.37
C HIS A 123 4.01 13.07 6.02
N SER A 124 4.71 12.11 5.41
CA SER A 124 5.31 12.29 4.08
C SER A 124 4.25 12.21 2.98
N SER A 125 4.59 12.71 1.78
CA SER A 125 3.70 12.61 0.61
C SER A 125 3.60 11.19 0.06
N PHE A 126 4.66 10.40 0.23
CA PHE A 126 4.71 9.00 -0.13
C PHE A 126 5.60 8.24 0.84
N TYR A 127 5.18 7.03 1.18
CA TYR A 127 5.94 6.12 2.01
C TYR A 127 5.75 4.69 1.53
N SER A 128 6.85 4.00 1.28
CA SER A 128 6.85 2.60 0.88
C SER A 128 7.92 1.84 1.67
N GLN A 129 7.54 0.69 2.19
CA GLN A 129 8.47 -0.29 2.76
C GLN A 129 8.30 -1.62 2.05
N ALA A 130 9.41 -2.24 1.64
CA ALA A 130 9.37 -3.55 1.01
C ALA A 130 10.41 -4.51 1.59
N LEU A 131 10.13 -5.78 1.40
CA LEU A 131 10.96 -6.93 1.71
C LEU A 131 11.06 -7.76 0.45
N HIS A 132 12.29 -8.09 0.07
CA HIS A 132 12.58 -8.86 -1.12
C HIS A 132 13.58 -9.96 -0.78
N ILE A 133 13.20 -11.19 -1.05
CA ILE A 133 13.98 -12.38 -0.73
C ILE A 133 14.32 -13.09 -2.03
N THR A 134 15.62 -13.24 -2.28
CA THR A 134 16.13 -13.93 -3.46
C THR A 134 17.17 -14.99 -3.12
N PRO A 135 17.22 -16.08 -3.90
CA PRO A 135 18.27 -17.05 -3.83
C PRO A 135 19.50 -16.49 -4.53
N VAL A 136 20.66 -16.61 -3.90
CA VAL A 136 21.95 -16.24 -4.47
C VAL A 136 22.79 -17.50 -4.59
N CYS A 137 23.15 -17.84 -5.82
CA CYS A 137 24.08 -18.92 -6.10
C CYS A 137 25.50 -18.35 -6.19
N GLN A 138 26.43 -18.84 -5.35
CA GLN A 138 27.84 -18.61 -5.60
C GLN A 138 28.28 -19.36 -6.87
N VAL A 139 29.28 -18.81 -7.57
CA VAL A 139 29.78 -19.23 -8.90
C VAL A 139 30.01 -20.76 -9.05
N ARG A 140 30.26 -21.50 -7.97
CA ARG A 140 30.41 -22.97 -7.98
C ARG A 140 29.11 -23.76 -8.17
N CYS A 141 27.94 -23.18 -7.91
CA CYS A 141 26.65 -23.87 -8.00
C CYS A 141 26.17 -24.07 -9.44
N MET A 142 26.78 -23.37 -10.41
CA MET A 142 26.41 -23.51 -11.83
C MET A 142 27.00 -24.78 -12.47
N TYR A 143 28.05 -25.35 -11.88
CA TYR A 143 28.77 -26.52 -12.42
C TYR A 143 28.58 -27.80 -11.60
N ILE A 144 28.12 -27.69 -10.35
CA ILE A 144 27.90 -28.82 -9.46
C ILE A 144 26.41 -28.86 -9.18
N GLN A 145 25.76 -30.02 -9.37
CA GLN A 145 24.41 -30.32 -8.88
C GLN A 145 24.39 -30.39 -7.33
N SER A 146 25.08 -29.47 -6.64
CA SER A 146 25.02 -29.30 -5.19
C SER A 146 24.11 -28.12 -4.87
N SER A 147 23.21 -28.37 -3.94
CA SER A 147 22.11 -27.53 -3.48
C SER A 147 22.56 -26.35 -2.61
N ASP A 148 23.66 -25.69 -2.97
CA ASP A 148 24.31 -24.70 -2.11
C ASP A 148 23.78 -23.28 -2.37
N VAL A 149 22.48 -23.11 -2.20
CA VAL A 149 21.77 -21.83 -2.40
C VAL A 149 21.77 -21.04 -1.10
N SER A 150 22.36 -19.84 -1.10
CA SER A 150 22.20 -18.88 0.00
C SER A 150 21.01 -17.97 -0.26
N TRP A 151 20.47 -17.36 0.79
CA TRP A 151 19.36 -16.42 0.68
C TRP A 151 19.83 -15.00 1.02
N GLU A 152 19.45 -14.06 0.16
CA GLU A 152 19.62 -12.62 0.35
C GLU A 152 18.28 -12.02 0.76
N LEU A 153 18.27 -11.25 1.86
CA LEU A 153 17.15 -10.39 2.21
C LEU A 153 17.53 -8.94 1.88
N ARG A 154 16.73 -8.35 1.01
CA ARG A 154 16.76 -6.95 0.65
C ARG A 154 15.58 -6.23 1.28
N GLN A 155 15.86 -5.26 2.13
CA GLN A 155 14.86 -4.38 2.70
C GLN A 155 14.98 -3.01 2.07
N THR A 156 13.87 -2.47 1.58
CA THR A 156 13.84 -1.13 0.97
C THR A 156 12.83 -0.26 1.68
N LEU A 157 13.18 1.01 1.86
CA LEU A 157 12.31 2.04 2.40
C LEU A 157 12.45 3.27 1.51
N ASN A 158 11.35 3.72 0.92
CA ASN A 158 11.29 4.89 0.06
C ASN A 158 10.30 5.90 0.65
N VAL A 159 10.75 7.14 0.85
CA VAL A 159 9.95 8.22 1.42
C VAL A 159 10.12 9.47 0.56
N VAL A 160 9.01 10.14 0.25
CA VAL A 160 9.04 11.46 -0.39
C VAL A 160 8.49 12.49 0.58
N PHE A 161 9.37 13.38 1.06
CA PHE A 161 9.01 14.51 1.91
C PHE A 161 8.60 15.70 1.07
N ASP A 162 7.58 16.43 1.51
CA ASP A 162 7.25 17.76 1.00
C ASP A 162 7.78 18.82 1.96
N LEU A 163 8.58 19.73 1.43
CA LEU A 163 9.32 20.78 2.14
C LEU A 163 8.74 22.16 1.86
N HIS A 164 7.55 22.26 1.25
CA HIS A 164 6.94 23.55 0.92
C HIS A 164 6.79 24.48 2.14
N SER A 165 6.63 23.89 3.34
CA SER A 165 6.55 24.61 4.61
C SER A 165 7.90 25.03 5.22
N SER A 166 9.03 24.52 4.73
CA SER A 166 10.32 24.56 5.43
C SER A 166 11.43 25.40 4.78
N GLY A 167 11.10 26.10 3.69
CA GLY A 167 12.01 26.95 2.91
C GLY A 167 12.90 26.16 1.93
N GLN A 168 13.82 26.86 1.26
CA GLN A 168 14.77 26.29 0.27
C GLN A 168 15.95 25.53 0.92
N GLU A 169 15.73 24.91 2.08
CA GLU A 169 16.78 24.23 2.84
C GLU A 169 16.27 22.95 3.52
N TRP A 170 16.90 21.82 3.19
CA TRP A 170 16.64 20.55 3.86
C TRP A 170 17.84 20.12 4.68
N SER A 171 17.55 19.42 5.78
CA SER A 171 18.55 18.75 6.59
C SER A 171 18.05 17.40 7.09
N LEU A 172 18.97 16.47 7.40
CA LEU A 172 18.61 15.17 7.99
C LEU A 172 17.76 15.36 9.26
N PHE A 173 18.12 16.34 10.10
CA PHE A 173 17.35 16.64 11.30
C PHE A 173 15.92 17.12 10.98
N LYS A 174 15.71 17.97 9.97
CA LYS A 174 14.36 18.42 9.57
C LYS A 174 13.49 17.24 9.07
N MET A 175 14.08 16.33 8.28
CA MET A 175 13.36 15.21 7.68
C MET A 175 13.05 14.08 8.68
N PHE A 176 13.99 13.74 9.55
CA PHE A 176 13.90 12.56 10.42
C PHE A 176 13.70 12.90 11.90
N SER A 177 13.77 14.19 12.28
CA SER A 177 13.81 14.66 13.68
C SER A 177 14.92 14.03 14.52
N ARG A 178 15.95 13.50 13.85
CA ARG A 178 17.10 12.82 14.44
C ARG A 178 18.34 13.11 13.61
N THR A 179 19.49 13.14 14.25
CA THR A 179 20.81 13.20 13.62
C THR A 179 21.52 11.86 13.81
N LEU A 180 22.33 11.46 12.84
CA LEU A 180 23.15 10.25 12.97
C LEU A 180 24.33 10.56 13.88
N LEU A 181 24.49 9.80 14.96
CA LEU A 181 25.66 9.90 15.83
C LEU A 181 26.71 8.84 15.46
N LEU A 182 27.99 9.20 15.57
CA LEU A 182 29.12 8.30 15.30
C LEU A 182 29.05 7.02 16.17
N THR A 183 28.57 7.14 17.40
CA THR A 183 28.42 6.01 18.35
C THR A 183 27.35 5.01 17.95
N GLU A 184 26.57 5.32 16.92
CA GLU A 184 25.45 4.50 16.48
C GLU A 184 25.80 3.68 15.23
N ALA A 185 27.03 3.59 14.73
CA ALA A 185 27.33 2.72 13.59
C ALA A 185 26.99 1.23 13.88
N CYS A 186 26.37 0.52 12.93
CA CYS A 186 26.00 -0.89 13.09
C CYS A 186 27.26 -1.79 12.96
N PRO A 187 27.67 -2.51 14.02
CA PRO A 187 28.91 -3.31 13.99
C PRO A 187 28.84 -4.53 13.06
N LEU A 188 27.65 -4.97 12.67
CA LEU A 188 27.45 -6.10 11.75
C LEU A 188 27.53 -5.69 10.27
N ALA A 189 27.51 -4.39 9.96
CA ALA A 189 27.48 -3.91 8.58
C ALA A 189 28.91 -3.83 8.01
N PHE A 190 29.15 -4.53 6.89
CA PHE A 190 30.41 -4.42 6.15
C PHE A 190 30.56 -3.07 5.44
N SER A 191 29.45 -2.47 5.02
CA SER A 191 29.40 -1.14 4.41
C SER A 191 28.14 -0.40 4.85
N SER A 192 28.28 0.90 5.09
CA SER A 192 27.17 1.79 5.44
C SER A 192 27.41 3.15 4.82
N LYS A 193 26.92 3.35 3.60
CA LYS A 193 27.18 4.56 2.80
C LYS A 193 25.90 5.34 2.56
N VAL A 194 26.02 6.67 2.55
CA VAL A 194 24.94 7.57 2.12
C VAL A 194 25.34 8.22 0.81
N TYR A 195 24.46 8.10 -0.19
CA TYR A 195 24.66 8.65 -1.52
C TYR A 195 23.76 9.86 -1.71
N VAL A 196 24.34 11.02 -1.98
CA VAL A 196 23.61 12.22 -2.36
C VAL A 196 23.90 12.48 -3.83
N ASP A 197 22.86 12.70 -4.63
CA ASP A 197 22.99 12.91 -6.08
C ASP A 197 23.27 14.39 -6.31
N VAL A 198 24.34 14.67 -7.03
CA VAL A 198 24.94 16.00 -7.24
C VAL A 198 25.00 16.33 -8.74
N THR A 199 24.29 15.58 -9.58
CA THR A 199 24.40 15.60 -11.05
C THR A 199 24.23 16.99 -11.67
N ASP A 200 23.28 17.80 -11.19
CA ASP A 200 22.96 19.11 -11.77
C ASP A 200 23.80 20.27 -11.21
N ASN A 201 24.96 19.97 -10.62
CA ASN A 201 25.90 20.97 -10.15
C ASN A 201 27.09 21.10 -11.12
N PRO A 202 26.98 21.93 -12.18
CA PRO A 202 28.13 22.21 -13.02
C PRO A 202 29.19 22.91 -12.17
N GLN A 203 30.43 22.40 -12.24
CA GLN A 203 31.59 22.79 -11.44
C GLN A 203 32.06 24.26 -11.59
N VAL A 204 31.28 25.19 -12.14
CA VAL A 204 31.73 26.58 -12.36
C VAL A 204 30.59 27.59 -12.11
N SER A 205 30.83 28.43 -11.11
CA SER A 205 30.21 29.73 -10.78
C SER A 205 28.71 29.86 -10.47
N ASN A 206 27.83 28.94 -10.84
CA ASN A 206 26.39 28.98 -10.50
C ASN A 206 25.93 27.68 -9.82
N LEU A 207 26.25 27.53 -8.53
CA LEU A 207 25.78 26.40 -7.73
C LEU A 207 24.24 26.41 -7.67
N THR A 208 23.62 25.36 -8.22
CA THR A 208 22.18 25.09 -8.07
C THR A 208 21.87 24.66 -6.63
N PHE A 209 22.85 24.10 -5.91
CA PHE A 209 22.75 23.82 -4.49
C PHE A 209 24.09 23.82 -3.74
N GLU A 210 24.06 24.13 -2.44
CA GLU A 210 25.21 24.12 -1.53
C GLU A 210 25.08 22.96 -0.52
N LEU A 211 26.10 22.11 -0.41
CA LEU A 211 26.21 21.07 0.63
C LEU A 211 27.18 21.51 1.73
N SER A 212 26.72 21.46 2.97
CA SER A 212 27.52 21.89 4.14
C SER A 212 28.76 21.02 4.42
N LEU A 213 28.79 19.77 3.91
CA LEU A 213 29.85 18.79 4.11
C LEU A 213 30.24 18.19 2.76
N ALA A 214 30.86 18.93 1.85
CA ALA A 214 31.29 18.35 0.57
C ALA A 214 32.39 17.29 0.80
N THR A 215 32.09 16.02 0.55
CA THR A 215 33.10 14.95 0.53
C THR A 215 33.81 14.92 -0.82
N PRO A 216 35.12 14.66 -0.87
CA PRO A 216 35.86 14.54 -2.14
C PRO A 216 35.52 13.25 -2.92
N LEU A 217 34.82 12.29 -2.30
CA LEU A 217 34.50 11.00 -2.91
C LEU A 217 33.25 11.11 -3.79
N LEU A 218 33.48 11.39 -5.07
CA LEU A 218 32.46 11.39 -6.11
C LEU A 218 32.43 10.01 -6.78
N SER A 219 31.24 9.41 -6.85
CA SER A 219 30.98 8.21 -7.64
C SER A 219 30.07 8.56 -8.81
N GLN A 220 30.35 8.02 -9.99
CA GLN A 220 29.51 8.22 -11.16
C GLN A 220 28.84 6.91 -11.51
N ALA A 221 27.53 6.95 -11.75
CA ALA A 221 26.76 5.80 -12.19
C ALA A 221 25.81 6.24 -13.30
N VAL A 222 25.58 5.36 -14.26
CA VAL A 222 24.57 5.57 -15.29
C VAL A 222 23.28 4.93 -14.77
N VAL A 223 22.21 5.71 -14.64
CA VAL A 223 20.91 5.23 -14.17
C VAL A 223 19.89 5.56 -15.26
N LEU A 224 19.25 4.55 -15.84
CA LEU A 224 18.24 4.73 -16.89
C LEU A 224 18.77 5.54 -18.11
N GLU A 225 19.99 5.23 -18.59
CA GLU A 225 20.70 5.97 -19.66
C GLU A 225 21.20 7.38 -19.30
N ASP A 226 20.95 7.85 -18.08
CA ASP A 226 21.39 9.17 -17.61
C ASP A 226 22.63 9.07 -16.71
N ARG A 227 23.64 9.90 -16.95
CA ARG A 227 24.91 9.85 -16.19
C ARG A 227 24.76 10.68 -14.92
N ARG A 228 24.61 10.00 -13.79
CA ARG A 228 24.47 10.62 -12.48
C ARG A 228 25.77 10.65 -11.71
N THR A 229 26.00 11.73 -11.00
CA THR A 229 27.14 11.89 -10.09
C THR A 229 26.64 11.93 -8.65
N TYR A 230 27.27 11.17 -7.77
CA TYR A 230 26.89 11.05 -6.36
C TYR A 230 28.05 11.40 -5.45
N SER A 231 27.82 12.24 -4.44
CA SER A 231 28.70 12.35 -3.29
C SER A 231 28.42 11.23 -2.30
N VAL A 232 29.49 10.60 -1.81
CA VAL A 232 29.41 9.40 -0.98
C VAL A 232 29.94 9.67 0.42
N TYR A 233 29.09 9.50 1.43
CA TYR A 233 29.45 9.58 2.84
C TYR A 233 29.55 8.19 3.44
N ASP A 234 30.75 7.78 3.82
CA ASP A 234 30.97 6.51 4.49
C ASP A 234 30.79 6.65 6.01
N LEU A 235 29.77 5.99 6.55
CA LEU A 235 29.42 6.05 7.97
C LEU A 235 30.35 5.18 8.83
N THR A 236 31.22 4.36 8.24
CA THR A 236 32.25 3.62 9.00
C THR A 236 33.46 4.50 9.32
N ASN A 237 33.67 5.59 8.57
CA ASN A 237 34.84 6.45 8.70
C ASN A 237 34.58 7.57 9.70
N GLN A 238 35.41 7.67 10.74
CA GLN A 238 35.27 8.71 11.76
C GLN A 238 35.36 10.14 11.21
N ALA A 239 36.09 10.34 10.10
CA ALA A 239 36.22 11.64 9.44
C ALA A 239 34.89 12.22 8.94
N THR A 240 33.89 11.38 8.64
CA THR A 240 32.60 11.88 8.11
C THR A 240 31.74 12.56 9.17
N PHE A 241 31.96 12.28 10.46
CA PHE A 241 31.18 12.85 11.56
C PHE A 241 31.80 14.13 12.16
N GLY A 242 32.92 14.60 11.61
CA GLY A 242 33.61 15.81 12.05
C GLY A 242 33.94 15.82 13.54
N GLN A 243 34.10 17.02 14.11
CA GLN A 243 34.39 17.20 15.54
C GLN A 243 33.15 16.96 16.42
N THR A 244 31.95 17.19 15.89
CA THR A 244 30.68 17.08 16.62
C THR A 244 30.17 15.65 16.75
N ARG A 245 30.90 14.65 16.23
CA ARG A 245 30.54 13.23 16.20
C ARG A 245 29.11 12.96 15.70
N SER A 246 28.59 13.86 14.86
CA SER A 246 27.22 13.85 14.37
C SER A 246 27.20 14.25 12.90
N LEU A 247 26.44 13.50 12.09
CA LEU A 247 26.24 13.80 10.68
C LEU A 247 24.87 14.42 10.49
N ASN A 248 24.86 15.72 10.18
CA ASN A 248 23.67 16.44 9.73
C ASN A 248 23.98 17.09 8.39
N MET A 249 23.63 16.39 7.31
CA MET A 249 23.77 16.94 5.97
C MET A 249 22.74 18.04 5.78
N LEU A 250 23.18 19.20 5.32
CA LEU A 250 22.34 20.32 4.93
C LEU A 250 22.57 20.62 3.46
N LEU A 251 21.47 20.70 2.70
CA LEU A 251 21.48 21.09 1.30
C LEU A 251 20.54 22.27 1.10
N ARG A 252 21.07 23.34 0.53
CA ARG A 252 20.32 24.53 0.13
C ARG A 252 20.20 24.52 -1.37
N TRP A 253 19.02 24.63 -1.95
CA TRP A 253 18.85 24.60 -3.41
C TRP A 253 18.23 25.88 -3.94
N ARG A 254 18.51 26.21 -5.19
CA ARG A 254 17.84 27.26 -5.96
C ARG A 254 16.82 26.60 -6.89
N ALA A 255 15.68 27.25 -7.04
CA ALA A 255 14.57 26.72 -7.84
C ALA A 255 15.05 26.44 -9.28
N ALA A 256 14.88 25.19 -9.73
CA ALA A 256 15.11 24.79 -11.11
C ALA A 256 13.78 24.76 -11.88
N GLU A 257 13.77 25.25 -13.12
CA GLU A 257 12.56 25.38 -13.94
C GLU A 257 12.29 24.16 -14.84
N ASN A 258 13.31 23.36 -15.16
CA ASN A 258 13.18 22.29 -16.16
C ASN A 258 13.21 20.90 -15.52
N MET A 259 12.05 20.22 -15.51
CA MET A 259 11.92 18.84 -15.08
C MET A 259 12.16 17.88 -16.25
N LEU A 260 12.96 16.84 -16.02
CA LEU A 260 13.07 15.71 -16.94
C LEU A 260 11.79 14.87 -16.87
N ARG A 261 11.12 14.68 -18.01
CA ARG A 261 9.95 13.80 -18.08
C ARG A 261 10.37 12.34 -17.86
N PRO A 262 9.59 11.55 -17.10
CA PRO A 262 9.91 10.15 -16.90
C PRO A 262 9.81 9.37 -18.23
N LEU A 263 10.75 8.45 -18.47
CA LEU A 263 10.79 7.64 -19.71
C LEU A 263 9.48 6.86 -19.96
N LEU A 264 8.97 6.20 -18.91
CA LEU A 264 7.73 5.43 -18.93
C LEU A 264 6.78 5.93 -17.84
N HIS A 265 5.52 6.20 -18.17
CA HIS A 265 4.52 6.61 -17.19
C HIS A 265 3.18 5.91 -17.47
N GLY A 266 2.41 5.66 -16.42
CA GLY A 266 1.14 4.95 -16.51
C GLY A 266 0.07 5.63 -15.67
N GLU A 267 -1.08 5.91 -16.28
CA GLU A 267 -2.24 6.50 -15.62
C GLU A 267 -3.45 5.59 -15.80
N ARG A 268 -4.36 5.62 -14.83
CA ARG A 268 -5.56 4.80 -14.88
C ARG A 268 -6.72 5.52 -14.22
N TYR A 269 -7.86 5.54 -14.90
CA TYR A 269 -9.09 6.16 -14.38
C TYR A 269 -10.32 5.37 -14.79
N VAL A 270 -11.41 5.61 -14.07
CA VAL A 270 -12.73 5.04 -14.36
C VAL A 270 -13.58 6.10 -15.02
N ALA A 271 -14.16 5.75 -16.17
CA ALA A 271 -15.11 6.58 -16.90
C ALA A 271 -16.49 5.88 -16.96
N GLY A 272 -17.48 6.61 -17.45
CA GLY A 272 -18.85 6.11 -17.63
C GLY A 272 -19.88 6.80 -16.74
N TYR A 273 -21.15 6.63 -17.12
CA TYR A 273 -22.29 7.26 -16.48
C TYR A 273 -23.22 6.21 -15.86
N GLY A 274 -23.91 6.61 -14.78
CA GLY A 274 -24.86 5.76 -14.07
C GLY A 274 -24.21 4.72 -13.16
N LEU A 275 -25.06 3.88 -12.55
CA LEU A 275 -24.69 2.90 -11.53
C LEU A 275 -24.52 1.47 -12.08
N GLN A 276 -24.78 1.24 -13.37
CA GLN A 276 -24.74 -0.11 -13.96
C GLN A 276 -23.45 -0.35 -14.75
N LYS A 277 -23.18 0.44 -15.79
CA LYS A 277 -22.01 0.28 -16.67
C LYS A 277 -20.93 1.32 -16.37
N GLY A 278 -19.70 0.98 -16.70
CA GLY A 278 -18.52 1.85 -16.60
C GLY A 278 -17.41 1.36 -17.51
N GLU A 279 -16.35 2.14 -17.61
CA GLU A 279 -15.19 1.87 -18.46
C GLU A 279 -13.91 2.09 -17.64
N ILE A 280 -12.92 1.20 -17.80
CA ILE A 280 -11.59 1.37 -17.23
C ILE A 280 -10.68 1.79 -18.37
N HIS A 281 -10.02 2.94 -18.20
CA HIS A 281 -9.02 3.46 -19.12
C HIS A 281 -7.65 3.33 -18.47
N THR A 282 -6.70 2.73 -19.18
CA THR A 282 -5.29 2.64 -18.76
C THR A 282 -4.44 3.29 -19.85
N LEU A 283 -3.83 4.44 -19.53
CA LEU A 283 -2.96 5.17 -20.44
C LEU A 283 -1.51 4.83 -20.12
N VAL A 284 -0.74 4.45 -21.13
CA VAL A 284 0.70 4.18 -21.00
C VAL A 284 1.48 5.10 -21.93
N TYR A 285 2.35 5.90 -21.35
CA TYR A 285 3.14 6.93 -22.01
C TYR A 285 4.57 6.45 -22.21
N ASN A 286 5.04 6.50 -23.46
CA ASN A 286 6.45 6.32 -23.79
C ASN A 286 7.02 7.67 -24.21
N HIS A 287 7.86 8.27 -23.37
CA HIS A 287 8.54 9.55 -23.63
C HIS A 287 9.94 9.36 -24.25
N HIS A 288 10.30 8.14 -24.65
CA HIS A 288 11.55 7.92 -25.34
C HIS A 288 11.43 8.38 -26.80
N THR A 289 12.41 9.16 -27.24
CA THR A 289 12.43 9.83 -28.55
C THR A 289 12.52 8.87 -29.73
N TYR A 290 13.31 7.79 -29.64
CA TYR A 290 13.59 6.90 -30.78
C TYR A 290 13.29 5.41 -30.58
N ARG A 291 13.04 4.93 -29.36
CA ARG A 291 12.85 3.50 -29.06
C ARG A 291 11.39 3.18 -28.73
N ALA A 292 10.91 2.11 -29.34
CA ALA A 292 9.68 1.45 -28.92
C ALA A 292 9.99 0.43 -27.83
N PHE A 293 9.14 0.34 -26.80
CA PHE A 293 9.30 -0.63 -25.72
C PHE A 293 8.16 -1.65 -25.74
N PRO A 294 8.46 -2.96 -25.73
CA PRO A 294 7.46 -3.96 -25.40
C PRO A 294 7.19 -3.89 -23.89
N VAL A 295 5.92 -3.80 -23.54
CA VAL A 295 5.47 -3.66 -22.16
C VAL A 295 4.40 -4.69 -21.86
N LEU A 296 4.59 -5.42 -20.77
CA LEU A 296 3.61 -6.37 -20.25
C LEU A 296 2.72 -5.63 -19.24
N LEU A 297 1.44 -5.51 -19.57
CA LEU A 297 0.40 -4.96 -18.72
C LEU A 297 -0.31 -6.10 -17.99
N LEU A 298 -0.29 -6.05 -16.66
CA LEU A 298 -0.96 -6.99 -15.77
C LEU A 298 -2.02 -6.25 -14.97
N ASP A 299 -3.30 -6.58 -15.19
CA ASP A 299 -4.42 -6.00 -14.48
C ASP A 299 -5.23 -7.08 -13.73
N THR A 300 -5.48 -6.82 -12.44
CA THR A 300 -6.27 -7.69 -11.57
C THR A 300 -7.52 -6.95 -11.12
N VAL A 301 -8.67 -7.28 -11.72
CA VAL A 301 -9.93 -6.60 -11.46
C VAL A 301 -10.85 -7.48 -10.60
N PRO A 302 -11.35 -7.02 -9.45
CA PRO A 302 -12.23 -7.82 -8.59
C PRO A 302 -13.51 -8.29 -9.27
N TRP A 303 -14.05 -9.43 -8.81
CA TRP A 303 -15.25 -10.08 -9.37
C TRP A 303 -16.50 -9.20 -9.35
N TYR A 304 -16.56 -8.19 -8.48
CA TYR A 304 -17.70 -7.27 -8.40
C TYR A 304 -17.74 -6.26 -9.57
N LEU A 305 -16.70 -6.23 -10.41
CA LEU A 305 -16.70 -5.54 -11.70
C LEU A 305 -16.60 -6.59 -12.81
N ARG A 306 -17.71 -6.85 -13.49
CA ARG A 306 -17.79 -7.84 -14.56
C ARG A 306 -17.24 -7.24 -15.85
N LEU A 307 -16.05 -7.66 -16.25
CA LEU A 307 -15.38 -7.15 -17.45
C LEU A 307 -15.98 -7.73 -18.74
N TYR A 308 -16.20 -6.86 -19.72
CA TYR A 308 -16.61 -7.21 -21.08
C TYR A 308 -15.41 -7.23 -22.03
N ILE A 309 -14.68 -8.34 -22.07
CA ILE A 309 -13.45 -8.46 -22.89
C ILE A 309 -13.65 -8.23 -24.39
N HIS A 310 -14.85 -8.47 -24.92
CA HIS A 310 -15.16 -8.15 -26.32
C HIS A 310 -15.11 -6.64 -26.64
N THR A 311 -15.12 -5.78 -25.61
CA THR A 311 -15.00 -4.32 -25.72
C THR A 311 -13.57 -3.82 -25.52
N LEU A 312 -12.62 -4.73 -25.31
CA LEU A 312 -11.21 -4.39 -25.12
C LEU A 312 -10.68 -3.69 -26.37
N THR A 313 -10.28 -2.42 -26.24
CA THR A 313 -9.61 -1.70 -27.32
C THR A 313 -8.23 -1.25 -26.88
N ALA A 314 -7.26 -1.42 -27.76
CA ALA A 314 -5.89 -0.96 -27.62
C ALA A 314 -5.47 -0.39 -28.99
N PRO A 315 -5.66 0.92 -29.22
CA PRO A 315 -5.40 1.52 -30.51
C PRO A 315 -3.91 1.47 -30.83
N ALA A 316 -3.59 1.05 -32.04
CA ALA A 316 -2.24 1.13 -32.57
C ALA A 316 -1.89 2.60 -32.79
N SER A 317 -0.81 3.08 -32.21
CA SER A 317 -0.25 4.37 -32.58
C SER A 317 0.29 4.28 -34.03
N VAL A 318 -0.57 4.68 -34.98
CA VAL A 318 -0.37 5.20 -36.34
C VAL A 318 0.45 4.39 -37.37
N ALA A 319 1.22 3.34 -37.06
CA ALA A 319 2.03 2.69 -38.11
C ALA A 319 2.31 1.18 -38.01
N THR A 320 1.79 0.45 -37.02
CA THR A 320 2.03 -1.00 -36.89
C THR A 320 0.72 -1.77 -36.88
N THR A 321 0.66 -2.83 -37.68
CA THR A 321 -0.55 -3.59 -37.98
C THR A 321 -1.05 -4.46 -36.82
N ASN A 322 -0.33 -4.60 -35.71
CA ASN A 322 -0.80 -5.24 -34.47
C ASN A 322 -0.02 -4.72 -33.25
N PRO A 323 -0.57 -3.77 -32.46
CA PRO A 323 0.10 -3.23 -31.27
C PRO A 323 0.12 -4.22 -30.10
N VAL A 324 -0.79 -5.20 -30.13
CA VAL A 324 -0.93 -6.24 -29.12
C VAL A 324 -0.43 -7.56 -29.68
N SER A 325 0.56 -8.15 -29.01
CA SER A 325 1.22 -9.39 -29.45
C SER A 325 0.77 -10.61 -28.66
N TYR A 326 0.32 -10.43 -27.42
CA TYR A 326 -0.14 -11.49 -26.54
C TYR A 326 -1.26 -10.99 -25.64
N ILE A 327 -2.30 -11.80 -25.44
CA ILE A 327 -3.37 -11.58 -24.48
C ILE A 327 -3.65 -12.89 -23.75
N HIS A 328 -3.56 -12.88 -22.44
CA HIS A 328 -4.05 -13.94 -21.57
C HIS A 328 -5.09 -13.37 -20.62
N TYR A 329 -6.27 -13.99 -20.61
CA TYR A 329 -7.38 -13.54 -19.79
C TYR A 329 -7.96 -14.71 -19.01
N GLN A 330 -8.07 -14.53 -17.70
CA GLN A 330 -8.78 -15.42 -16.80
C GLN A 330 -10.03 -14.70 -16.26
N PRO A 331 -11.24 -15.23 -16.52
CA PRO A 331 -12.47 -14.61 -16.03
C PRO A 331 -12.60 -14.77 -14.50
N SER A 332 -13.26 -13.79 -13.88
CA SER A 332 -13.58 -13.85 -12.45
C SER A 332 -14.63 -14.91 -12.15
N LYS A 333 -14.66 -15.30 -10.88
CA LYS A 333 -15.74 -16.10 -10.28
C LYS A 333 -16.24 -15.33 -9.07
N ASP A 334 -17.54 -15.04 -9.05
CA ASP A 334 -18.20 -14.30 -7.97
C ASP A 334 -17.75 -14.82 -6.59
N ARG A 335 -17.16 -13.94 -5.77
CA ARG A 335 -16.64 -14.19 -4.40
C ARG A 335 -15.47 -15.18 -4.28
N LEU A 336 -14.97 -15.73 -5.37
CA LEU A 336 -13.90 -16.73 -5.35
C LEU A 336 -12.61 -16.20 -5.97
N GLN A 337 -12.70 -15.51 -7.11
CA GLN A 337 -11.52 -15.16 -7.89
C GLN A 337 -11.72 -13.85 -8.68
N PRO A 338 -10.73 -12.95 -8.72
CA PRO A 338 -10.77 -11.77 -9.58
C PRO A 338 -10.53 -12.11 -11.06
N HIS A 339 -10.82 -11.15 -11.95
CA HIS A 339 -10.37 -11.17 -13.33
C HIS A 339 -8.86 -10.95 -13.39
N LEU A 340 -8.17 -11.69 -14.24
CA LEU A 340 -6.76 -11.51 -14.55
C LEU A 340 -6.64 -11.19 -16.04
N LEU A 341 -6.04 -10.05 -16.38
CA LEU A 341 -5.72 -9.66 -17.75
C LEU A 341 -4.22 -9.43 -17.87
N GLU A 342 -3.58 -10.19 -18.73
CA GLU A 342 -2.19 -10.05 -19.12
C GLU A 342 -2.13 -9.70 -20.60
N MET A 343 -1.49 -8.59 -20.94
CA MET A 343 -1.39 -8.12 -22.31
C MET A 343 0.01 -7.62 -22.62
N LEU A 344 0.60 -8.10 -23.72
CA LEU A 344 1.88 -7.59 -24.22
C LEU A 344 1.61 -6.53 -25.31
N VAL A 345 1.86 -5.27 -24.97
CA VAL A 345 1.63 -4.11 -25.83
C VAL A 345 2.96 -3.53 -26.25
N GLN A 346 3.10 -3.24 -27.54
CA GLN A 346 4.24 -2.49 -28.06
C GLN A 346 3.95 -0.99 -27.99
N LEU A 347 4.77 -0.25 -27.25
CA LEU A 347 4.66 1.21 -27.11
C LEU A 347 5.57 1.92 -28.13
N PRO A 348 5.04 2.64 -29.12
CA PRO A 348 5.86 3.42 -30.05
C PRO A 348 6.60 4.58 -29.36
N PRO A 349 7.70 5.10 -29.94
CA PRO A 349 8.43 6.24 -29.37
C PRO A 349 7.56 7.49 -29.33
N ASN A 350 7.71 8.32 -28.28
CA ASN A 350 6.95 9.55 -28.06
C ASN A 350 5.44 9.41 -28.30
N SER A 351 4.84 8.34 -27.77
CA SER A 351 3.44 8.01 -28.00
C SER A 351 2.72 7.66 -26.70
N VAL A 352 1.39 7.65 -26.78
CA VAL A 352 0.50 7.23 -25.69
C VAL A 352 -0.38 6.12 -26.22
N THR A 353 -0.39 4.97 -25.55
CA THR A 353 -1.30 3.87 -25.85
C THR A 353 -2.39 3.80 -24.79
N GLU A 354 -3.65 3.79 -25.22
CA GLU A 354 -4.81 3.73 -24.34
C GLU A 354 -5.44 2.34 -24.38
N VAL A 355 -5.45 1.62 -23.26
CA VAL A 355 -6.16 0.34 -23.15
C VAL A 355 -7.48 0.59 -22.44
N THR A 356 -8.60 0.32 -23.12
CA THR A 356 -9.95 0.51 -22.55
C THR A 356 -10.71 -0.80 -22.47
N VAL A 357 -11.46 -0.99 -21.39
CA VAL A 357 -12.34 -2.15 -21.18
C VAL A 357 -13.63 -1.69 -20.49
N GLN A 358 -14.78 -2.06 -21.04
CA GLN A 358 -16.06 -1.82 -20.38
C GLN A 358 -16.33 -2.87 -19.29
N PHE A 359 -17.02 -2.45 -18.23
CA PHE A 359 -17.44 -3.32 -17.14
C PHE A 359 -18.85 -3.01 -16.67
N GLU A 360 -19.45 -3.98 -15.99
CA GLU A 360 -20.70 -3.82 -15.26
C GLU A 360 -20.48 -4.02 -13.75
N ARG A 361 -21.18 -3.23 -12.94
CA ARG A 361 -21.13 -3.30 -11.48
C ARG A 361 -22.06 -4.41 -10.99
N ALA A 362 -21.52 -5.36 -10.24
CA ALA A 362 -22.32 -6.41 -9.63
C ALA A 362 -23.11 -5.88 -8.43
N LEU A 363 -24.29 -6.46 -8.19
CA LEU A 363 -25.06 -6.24 -6.97
C LEU A 363 -24.45 -7.05 -5.84
N LEU A 364 -24.07 -6.37 -4.76
CA LEU A 364 -23.53 -7.01 -3.57
C LEU A 364 -24.65 -7.38 -2.59
N LYS A 365 -24.37 -8.34 -1.71
CA LYS A 365 -25.25 -8.62 -0.56
C LYS A 365 -25.09 -7.50 0.47
N TRP A 366 -26.13 -7.26 1.28
CA TRP A 366 -26.08 -6.20 2.30
C TRP A 366 -24.89 -6.34 3.27
N THR A 367 -24.48 -7.58 3.57
CA THR A 367 -23.33 -7.90 4.45
C THR A 367 -21.96 -7.66 3.81
N GLU A 368 -21.90 -7.44 2.50
CA GLU A 368 -20.66 -7.27 1.74
C GLU A 368 -20.28 -5.80 1.56
N TYR A 369 -21.21 -4.88 1.84
CA TYR A 369 -20.87 -3.47 1.96
C TYR A 369 -20.06 -3.24 3.22
N THR A 370 -19.08 -2.35 3.11
CA THR A 370 -18.36 -1.90 4.30
C THR A 370 -19.28 -1.11 5.22
N PRO A 371 -19.04 -1.16 6.54
CA PRO A 371 -19.76 -0.30 7.49
C PRO A 371 -19.57 1.19 7.13
N ASP A 372 -20.61 2.01 7.37
CA ASP A 372 -20.62 3.44 7.05
C ASP A 372 -19.78 4.28 8.03
N PRO A 373 -19.13 5.37 7.57
CA PRO A 373 -19.07 5.93 6.21
C PRO A 373 -17.93 5.35 5.36
N ASN A 374 -18.21 5.03 4.09
CA ASN A 374 -17.21 4.52 3.15
C ASN A 374 -16.98 5.46 1.95
N HIS A 375 -15.80 5.38 1.35
CA HIS A 375 -15.44 6.19 0.18
C HIS A 375 -15.76 5.48 -1.14
N GLY A 376 -16.18 4.21 -1.09
CA GLY A 376 -16.38 3.33 -2.23
C GLY A 376 -15.54 2.05 -2.16
N PHE A 377 -15.45 1.35 -3.29
CA PHE A 377 -14.70 0.11 -3.45
C PHE A 377 -13.40 0.38 -4.20
N TYR A 378 -12.28 -0.10 -3.64
CA TYR A 378 -10.97 0.06 -4.25
C TYR A 378 -10.65 -1.12 -5.17
N VAL A 379 -10.22 -0.80 -6.39
CA VAL A 379 -9.63 -1.72 -7.35
C VAL A 379 -8.11 -1.53 -7.31
N GLY A 380 -7.36 -2.63 -7.28
CA GLY A 380 -5.89 -2.61 -7.25
C GLY A 380 -5.30 -1.88 -8.46
N SER A 381 -4.07 -1.39 -8.35
CA SER A 381 -3.34 -0.79 -9.47
C SER A 381 -2.99 -1.82 -10.54
N SER A 382 -2.84 -1.35 -11.78
CA SER A 382 -2.28 -2.15 -12.86
C SER A 382 -0.76 -2.11 -12.79
N VAL A 383 -0.11 -3.24 -13.10
CA VAL A 383 1.35 -3.35 -13.09
C VAL A 383 1.85 -3.34 -14.53
N ILE A 384 2.67 -2.33 -14.83
CA ILE A 384 3.30 -2.13 -16.12
C ILE A 384 4.74 -2.59 -15.99
N SER A 385 5.08 -3.64 -16.74
CA SER A 385 6.40 -4.26 -16.70
C SER A 385 7.14 -4.03 -18.01
N ALA A 386 8.30 -3.39 -17.94
CA ALA A 386 9.12 -3.07 -19.11
C ALA A 386 10.55 -3.63 -18.94
N LEU A 387 11.11 -4.17 -20.02
CA LEU A 387 12.50 -4.57 -20.09
C LEU A 387 13.29 -3.47 -20.79
N MET A 388 14.20 -2.84 -20.05
CA MET A 388 14.99 -1.71 -20.52
C MET A 388 16.46 -2.12 -20.67
N HIS A 389 17.11 -1.64 -21.72
CA HIS A 389 18.52 -1.91 -22.00
C HIS A 389 19.34 -0.69 -21.60
N SER A 390 19.98 -0.69 -20.42
CA SER A 390 21.11 0.22 -20.13
C SER A 390 21.86 -0.14 -18.84
N VAL A 391 23.08 0.38 -18.76
CA VAL A 391 24.25 -0.05 -17.98
C VAL A 391 24.17 0.29 -16.50
N VAL A 392 24.31 -0.74 -15.66
CA VAL A 392 24.74 -0.77 -14.24
C VAL A 392 23.82 -0.11 -13.21
N ALA A 393 23.00 -0.95 -12.56
CA ALA A 393 22.59 -0.74 -11.18
C ALA A 393 23.84 -0.54 -10.30
N MET A 394 23.83 0.43 -9.38
CA MET A 394 24.94 0.70 -8.45
C MET A 394 25.52 -0.60 -7.88
N ASP A 395 26.71 -0.97 -8.36
CA ASP A 395 27.47 -2.10 -7.84
C ASP A 395 28.08 -1.66 -6.50
N THR A 396 27.51 -2.10 -5.38
CA THR A 396 28.05 -1.79 -4.05
C THR A 396 29.25 -2.67 -3.67
N ASN A 397 29.69 -3.59 -4.54
CA ASN A 397 30.77 -4.53 -4.28
C ASN A 397 31.92 -4.40 -5.28
N SER A 398 32.83 -3.46 -5.02
CA SER A 398 34.21 -3.58 -5.50
C SER A 398 34.95 -4.59 -4.62
N THR A 399 34.88 -5.88 -4.95
CA THR A 399 36.00 -6.82 -4.66
C THR A 399 36.18 -7.94 -5.69
N GLN A 400 35.39 -8.00 -6.77
CA GLN A 400 35.75 -8.88 -7.89
C GLN A 400 35.38 -8.24 -9.21
N GLU A 401 36.39 -7.99 -10.03
CA GLU A 401 36.29 -7.55 -11.42
C GLU A 401 35.41 -8.52 -12.21
N ARG A 402 34.10 -8.25 -12.25
CA ARG A 402 33.27 -8.74 -13.35
C ARG A 402 33.61 -7.85 -14.55
N ARG A 403 34.45 -8.40 -15.43
CA ARG A 403 34.63 -7.88 -16.80
C ARG A 403 33.26 -7.55 -17.38
N PHE A 404 33.13 -6.28 -17.75
CA PHE A 404 32.01 -5.68 -18.45
C PHE A 404 31.41 -6.62 -19.51
N SER A 405 30.20 -7.10 -19.28
CA SER A 405 29.28 -7.46 -20.36
C SER A 405 28.29 -6.31 -20.50
N ALA A 406 28.37 -5.58 -21.61
CA ALA A 406 27.61 -4.37 -21.93
C ALA A 406 26.09 -4.63 -22.20
N GLU A 407 25.54 -5.73 -21.71
CA GLU A 407 24.16 -6.17 -21.97
C GLU A 407 23.48 -6.64 -20.68
N SER A 408 23.34 -5.76 -19.68
CA SER A 408 22.41 -6.02 -18.57
C SER A 408 21.09 -5.32 -18.86
N SER A 409 20.17 -6.01 -19.54
CA SER A 409 18.77 -5.57 -19.57
C SER A 409 18.20 -5.63 -18.14
N TYR A 410 17.66 -4.53 -17.64
CA TYR A 410 16.99 -4.49 -16.35
C TYR A 410 15.47 -4.46 -16.54
N PHE A 411 14.77 -5.09 -15.61
CA PHE A 411 13.31 -5.03 -15.56
C PHE A 411 12.90 -3.80 -14.74
N MET A 412 11.79 -3.19 -15.11
CA MET A 412 11.20 -2.07 -14.37
C MET A 412 9.71 -2.31 -14.19
N TRP A 413 9.22 -2.08 -12.98
CA TRP A 413 7.79 -2.07 -12.66
C TRP A 413 7.32 -0.64 -12.44
N VAL A 414 6.27 -0.26 -13.16
CA VAL A 414 5.53 0.98 -12.94
C VAL A 414 4.12 0.58 -12.51
N TYR A 415 3.70 1.08 -11.36
CA TYR A 415 2.34 0.86 -10.85
C TYR A 415 1.47 2.06 -11.24
N THR A 416 0.30 1.79 -11.80
CA THR A 416 -0.69 2.84 -12.06
C THR A 416 -1.41 3.23 -10.77
N GLU A 417 -2.29 4.23 -10.87
CA GLU A 417 -3.17 4.61 -9.78
C GLU A 417 -4.20 3.49 -9.48
N PRO A 418 -4.53 3.25 -8.19
CA PRO A 418 -5.65 2.40 -7.81
C PRO A 418 -6.98 3.12 -8.12
N LEU A 419 -8.02 2.37 -8.47
CA LEU A 419 -9.30 2.96 -8.84
C LEU A 419 -10.28 2.94 -7.67
N LEU A 420 -11.09 3.99 -7.57
CA LEU A 420 -12.20 4.06 -6.64
C LEU A 420 -13.51 3.95 -7.42
N VAL A 421 -14.27 2.90 -7.16
CA VAL A 421 -15.54 2.62 -7.84
C VAL A 421 -16.67 2.64 -6.84
N ASN A 422 -17.71 3.40 -7.15
CA ASN A 422 -18.97 3.34 -6.42
C ASN A 422 -19.80 2.20 -6.98
N LEU A 423 -20.17 1.26 -6.11
CA LEU A 423 -21.11 0.20 -6.42
C LEU A 423 -22.55 0.67 -6.11
N PRO A 424 -23.57 0.15 -6.81
CA PRO A 424 -24.96 0.47 -6.49
C PRO A 424 -25.23 0.08 -5.04
N THR A 425 -25.47 1.05 -4.15
CA THR A 425 -25.77 0.81 -2.74
C THR A 425 -27.28 0.65 -2.56
N PRO A 426 -27.76 -0.37 -1.83
CA PRO A 426 -29.17 -0.46 -1.46
C PRO A 426 -29.50 0.68 -0.49
N ASP A 427 -30.78 1.02 -0.39
CA ASP A 427 -31.24 1.96 0.62
C ASP A 427 -31.12 1.33 2.02
N PHE A 428 -30.02 1.64 2.71
CA PHE A 428 -29.78 1.18 4.08
C PHE A 428 -30.76 1.79 5.08
N SER A 429 -31.46 2.87 4.74
CA SER A 429 -32.40 3.51 5.66
C SER A 429 -33.64 2.66 5.93
N MET A 430 -34.09 1.84 4.97
CA MET A 430 -35.25 0.97 5.14
C MET A 430 -35.10 -0.02 6.32
N PRO A 431 -34.04 -0.85 6.40
CA PRO A 431 -33.86 -1.74 7.55
C PRO A 431 -33.67 -0.97 8.86
N TYR A 432 -32.99 0.19 8.87
CA TYR A 432 -32.90 1.01 10.08
C TYR A 432 -34.26 1.53 10.55
N ASN A 433 -35.10 1.99 9.62
CA ASN A 433 -36.45 2.44 9.93
C ASN A 433 -37.30 1.31 10.50
N VAL A 434 -37.17 0.09 9.96
CA VAL A 434 -37.85 -1.10 10.47
C VAL A 434 -37.33 -1.50 11.85
N ILE A 435 -36.02 -1.46 12.09
CA ILE A 435 -35.42 -1.76 13.40
C ILE A 435 -35.87 -0.72 14.44
N CYS A 436 -35.87 0.57 14.10
CA CYS A 436 -36.38 1.62 14.97
C CYS A 436 -37.87 1.44 15.29
N LEU A 437 -38.70 1.11 14.28
CA LEU A 437 -40.12 0.85 14.49
C LEU A 437 -40.36 -0.39 15.37
N THR A 438 -39.70 -1.51 15.08
CA THR A 438 -39.85 -2.74 15.87
C THR A 438 -39.34 -2.57 17.29
N CYS A 439 -38.22 -1.88 17.49
CA CYS A 439 -37.67 -1.56 18.81
C CYS A 439 -38.62 -0.65 19.60
N THR A 440 -39.19 0.38 18.98
CA THR A 440 -40.18 1.27 19.64
C THR A 440 -41.45 0.54 20.01
N VAL A 441 -42.00 -0.31 19.13
CA VAL A 441 -43.15 -1.16 19.43
C VAL A 441 -42.85 -2.11 20.61
N MET A 442 -41.69 -2.77 20.60
CA MET A 442 -41.27 -3.64 21.70
C MET A 442 -41.07 -2.87 23.02
N ALA A 443 -40.45 -1.68 22.98
CA ALA A 443 -40.24 -0.85 24.16
C ALA A 443 -41.56 -0.36 24.76
N VAL A 444 -42.52 0.05 23.92
CA VAL A 444 -43.85 0.46 24.38
C VAL A 444 -44.64 -0.74 24.92
N GLY A 445 -44.62 -1.86 24.20
CA GLY A 445 -45.29 -3.10 24.62
C GLY A 445 -44.77 -3.59 25.97
N TYR A 446 -43.45 -3.80 26.07
CA TYR A 446 -42.80 -4.21 27.31
C TYR A 446 -43.01 -3.18 28.43
N GLY A 447 -42.85 -1.89 28.16
CA GLY A 447 -43.04 -0.84 29.15
C GLY A 447 -44.47 -0.79 29.69
N SER A 448 -45.46 -1.00 28.82
CA SER A 448 -46.87 -1.06 29.23
C SER A 448 -47.18 -2.30 30.08
N LEU A 449 -46.66 -3.47 29.69
CA LEU A 449 -46.83 -4.73 30.42
C LEU A 449 -46.14 -4.66 31.79
N TYR A 450 -44.88 -4.21 31.82
CA TYR A 450 -44.10 -4.04 33.03
C TYR A 450 -44.81 -3.10 34.00
N LYS A 451 -45.36 -1.99 33.50
CA LYS A 451 -46.11 -1.03 34.32
C LYS A 451 -47.42 -1.62 34.87
N LEU A 452 -48.11 -2.49 34.13
CA LEU A 452 -49.30 -3.19 34.64
C LEU A 452 -48.95 -4.21 35.73
N LEU A 453 -47.85 -4.95 35.56
CA LEU A 453 -47.44 -5.99 36.49
C LEU A 453 -46.83 -5.43 37.79
N THR A 454 -46.13 -4.30 37.71
CA THR A 454 -45.40 -3.72 38.87
C THR A 454 -46.16 -2.61 39.58
N ARG A 455 -47.15 -1.98 38.96
CA ARG A 455 -47.89 -0.88 39.58
C ARG A 455 -49.00 -1.44 40.48
N THR A 456 -48.89 -1.19 41.77
CA THR A 456 -49.94 -1.47 42.74
C THR A 456 -51.05 -0.43 42.60
N PHE A 457 -52.26 -0.88 42.27
CA PHE A 457 -53.44 -0.02 42.24
C PHE A 457 -54.02 0.07 43.66
N GLN A 458 -53.89 1.23 44.31
CA GLN A 458 -54.66 1.52 45.52
C GLN A 458 -56.05 1.99 45.12
N VAL A 459 -57.08 1.27 45.57
CA VAL A 459 -58.48 1.65 45.42
C VAL A 459 -58.80 2.60 46.58
N GLU A 460 -59.14 3.85 46.25
CA GLU A 460 -59.62 4.82 47.22
C GLU A 460 -61.13 4.59 47.43
N GLU A 461 -61.53 4.16 48.63
CA GLU A 461 -62.95 3.98 48.97
C GLU A 461 -63.65 5.35 49.06
N LEU A 462 -64.61 5.59 48.16
CA LEU A 462 -65.41 6.81 48.13
C LEU A 462 -66.43 6.82 49.28
N GLY A 463 -66.14 7.63 50.30
CA GLY A 463 -67.12 8.05 51.30
C GLY A 463 -68.27 8.84 50.65
N ILE A 464 -69.49 8.42 50.94
CA ILE A 464 -70.75 8.98 50.43
C ILE A 464 -70.84 10.49 50.75
N ARG A 465 -70.79 11.35 49.71
CA ARG A 465 -71.25 12.75 49.71
C ARG A 465 -71.88 13.08 48.34
N PRO A 466 -72.91 13.93 48.28
CA PRO A 466 -73.91 13.90 47.21
C PRO A 466 -73.37 14.28 45.83
N PHE A 467 -73.79 13.50 44.84
CA PHE A 467 -73.48 13.63 43.41
C PHE A 467 -73.97 14.97 42.84
N GLN A 468 -73.07 15.95 42.70
CA GLN A 468 -73.19 16.98 41.68
C GLN A 468 -71.83 17.18 41.00
N CYS A 469 -71.82 16.94 39.68
CA CYS A 469 -70.77 17.27 38.72
C CYS A 469 -69.40 16.60 38.88
N LEU A 470 -69.22 15.39 38.31
CA LEU A 470 -67.99 15.02 37.56
C LEU A 470 -68.06 13.69 36.77
N LEU A 471 -69.24 13.13 36.52
CA LEU A 471 -69.44 11.98 35.60
C LEU A 471 -69.55 12.42 34.13
N ARG A 472 -68.52 13.08 33.59
CA ARG A 472 -68.47 13.34 32.12
C ARG A 472 -67.13 13.10 31.44
N ARG A 473 -66.10 12.58 32.12
CA ARG A 473 -64.77 12.47 31.49
C ARG A 473 -64.01 11.15 31.60
N LYS A 474 -64.63 10.08 32.11
CA LYS A 474 -63.97 8.75 32.19
C LYS A 474 -64.81 7.55 31.73
N GLN A 475 -65.93 7.77 31.03
CA GLN A 475 -66.71 6.69 30.40
C GLN A 475 -66.36 6.42 28.93
N SER A 476 -65.47 7.20 28.28
CA SER A 476 -65.17 7.00 26.87
C SER A 476 -64.10 5.95 26.56
N ILE A 477 -63.37 5.44 27.56
CA ILE A 477 -62.25 4.50 27.33
C ILE A 477 -62.63 3.04 27.66
N PHE A 478 -63.67 2.80 28.47
CA PHE A 478 -64.07 1.45 28.88
C PHE A 478 -65.28 0.86 28.12
N CYS A 479 -65.93 1.61 27.22
CA CYS A 479 -67.06 1.12 26.41
C CYS A 479 -66.69 0.65 24.99
N ARG A 480 -65.46 0.18 24.76
CA ARG A 480 -65.05 -0.30 23.42
C ARG A 480 -64.51 -1.74 23.35
N PHE A 481 -64.82 -2.55 24.34
CA PHE A 481 -64.62 -4.00 24.27
C PHE A 481 -65.86 -4.69 24.87
N GLN A 482 -66.75 -5.18 24.00
CA GLN A 482 -67.76 -6.17 24.38
C GLN A 482 -67.03 -7.46 24.73
N TRP A 483 -67.02 -7.82 26.01
CA TRP A 483 -66.79 -9.20 26.44
C TRP A 483 -68.10 -9.71 27.03
N GLY A 484 -68.56 -10.83 26.48
CA GLY A 484 -69.81 -11.49 26.87
C GLY A 484 -69.84 -11.83 28.36
N GLU A 485 -71.05 -11.79 28.91
CA GLU A 485 -71.35 -12.10 30.30
C GLU A 485 -70.80 -13.47 30.71
N PHE A 486 -69.94 -13.48 31.73
CA PHE A 486 -69.66 -14.69 32.51
C PHE A 486 -69.88 -14.37 33.99
N THR A 487 -70.99 -14.87 34.51
CA THR A 487 -71.34 -14.85 35.93
C THR A 487 -70.40 -15.78 36.70
N ALA A 488 -69.73 -15.27 37.75
CA ALA A 488 -69.01 -16.12 38.69
C ALA A 488 -69.33 -15.76 40.15
N ARG A 489 -69.73 -16.79 40.89
CA ARG A 489 -70.16 -16.82 42.28
C ARG A 489 -69.03 -16.45 43.26
N ARG A 490 -69.43 -15.91 44.42
CA ARG A 490 -68.60 -15.73 45.63
C ARG A 490 -67.92 -17.04 46.05
N GLY A 491 -66.64 -16.96 46.37
CA GLY A 491 -65.89 -17.99 47.09
C GLY A 491 -64.59 -17.41 47.64
N SER A 492 -64.43 -17.46 48.95
CA SER A 492 -63.40 -16.78 49.73
C SER A 492 -62.07 -17.53 49.82
N ARG A 493 -61.01 -16.73 50.00
CA ARG A 493 -59.82 -16.96 50.85
C ARG A 493 -58.70 -17.91 50.39
N SER A 494 -57.52 -17.28 50.35
CA SER A 494 -56.20 -17.72 50.81
C SER A 494 -55.59 -18.98 50.19
N GLN A 495 -54.47 -18.79 49.49
CA GLN A 495 -53.23 -19.49 49.81
C GLN A 495 -52.02 -18.81 49.15
N GLN A 496 -50.92 -18.79 49.90
CA GLN A 496 -49.59 -18.36 49.49
C GLN A 496 -49.08 -19.21 48.32
N ALA A 497 -48.33 -18.61 47.42
CA ALA A 497 -47.30 -19.31 46.66
C ALA A 497 -46.15 -18.36 46.30
N VAL A 498 -44.96 -18.93 46.37
CA VAL A 498 -43.63 -18.34 46.46
C VAL A 498 -42.89 -18.69 45.16
N ILE A 499 -42.30 -17.68 44.49
CA ILE A 499 -41.17 -17.70 43.50
C ILE A 499 -41.52 -18.44 42.16
N TYR A 500 -41.10 -18.07 40.94
CA TYR A 500 -39.77 -17.80 40.37
C TYR A 500 -39.84 -16.98 39.07
N LEU A 501 -38.98 -15.97 38.96
CA LEU A 501 -37.87 -15.91 37.99
C LEU A 501 -36.77 -14.99 38.54
#